data_AF-A0A419QZY4-F1
#
_entry.id   AF-A0A419QZY4-F1
#
_cell.length_a   1.000
_cell.length_b   1.000
_cell.length_c   1.000
_cell.angle_alpha   90.00
_cell.angle_beta   90.00
_cell.angle_gamma   90.00
#
_symmetry.space_group_name_H-M   'P 1'
#
loop_
_entity.id
_entity.type
_entity.pdbx_description
1 polymer ?
#
loop_
_entity_poly.entity_id
_entity_poly.type
_entity_poly.pdbx_seq_one_letter_code
_entity_poly.pdbx_strand_id
1 'polypeptide(L)'
;MKRSLFLVGGATALALVSALAMAQDAPESLLPPGFEDPRPAPTPAPSARPTSRPTATPQTPSRPANGGNTPSAASTPIVQPLPQGAATAGEVAGALPTFNGKLPSLEQLESMSTDDLDEALGLKPKVDIPPAARRSMEQVGVLAPAEGGLPTFSLARQPAQLVRAALAGTKGPVVSRWGHILLRRALASRLAAPQGMDPAEFAALRAALLNRIGEFAAARAVVQDVDTANWNLDLTNAAVDAYIGTADLVGACPVVRLKSGLREDPTWHMLQAICNSYAGEAARARTDLNRLRSRGKADRIDVLLAQRFAGAAGQQRAAVTIEWDGVDELTPWRFALANAVGETIPEKLLQNPTPYYMRASATVPMLGLPQRIAAADLAGREGILSARAMIDLYAQLHAETANEDDGQPAQTARTLRQAYVGADDAARMNAIRTLWGDKTAKDYSRLVLTAYAAARVEPSADHADDAGELIASMLSAGLDRNALRWANVVDDGSEGWALLALAAPEYRAKVGAGAIGSFASDDDSSGRRRAKFLLAGLAGLGRMDQGDIGSAASDLGVNLTASTKWATMIDRAAQVDNKALVALLAGVGMQGTGWEQMTPRHLYHIVSALNRVGLSAEARMIAAEAVARA
;
A
#
# COMPACT_ATOMS: atom_id res chain seq x y z
N MET A 1 44.08 40.15 -19.93
CA MET A 1 45.17 39.64 -20.80
C MET A 1 44.59 38.62 -21.78
N LYS A 2 44.96 38.79 -23.07
CA LYS A 2 44.96 37.88 -24.25
C LYS A 2 44.63 36.40 -23.98
N ARG A 3 44.05 35.58 -24.87
CA ARG A 3 43.52 35.60 -26.26
C ARG A 3 42.90 34.18 -26.41
N SER A 4 41.67 34.02 -26.88
CA SER A 4 41.31 33.58 -28.25
C SER A 4 41.55 32.10 -28.62
N LEU A 5 40.50 31.44 -29.15
CA LEU A 5 40.30 31.07 -30.57
C LEU A 5 39.87 29.58 -30.85
N PHE A 6 38.60 29.40 -31.31
CA PHE A 6 38.03 28.52 -32.39
C PHE A 6 38.22 26.97 -32.33
N LEU A 7 37.43 26.07 -32.94
CA LEU A 7 36.51 26.00 -34.12
C LEU A 7 35.38 24.96 -33.80
N VAL A 8 34.09 25.14 -34.13
CA VAL A 8 33.36 25.02 -35.44
C VAL A 8 33.10 23.58 -35.93
N GLY A 9 31.81 23.29 -36.19
CA GLY A 9 31.30 22.31 -37.17
C GLY A 9 30.42 21.21 -36.55
N GLY A 10 29.15 21.00 -36.90
CA GLY A 10 28.27 21.58 -37.92
C GLY A 10 26.86 20.97 -37.77
N ALA A 11 25.85 21.77 -38.10
CA ALA A 11 24.47 21.35 -38.36
C ALA A 11 24.43 20.49 -39.66
N THR A 12 23.44 19.69 -40.05
CA THR A 12 21.97 19.85 -40.05
C THR A 12 21.37 18.63 -40.80
N ALA A 13 20.11 18.29 -40.48
CA ALA A 13 19.04 17.80 -41.37
C ALA A 13 19.09 16.38 -42.01
N LEU A 14 18.04 15.58 -41.76
CA LEU A 14 17.07 14.98 -42.72
C LEU A 14 16.11 14.06 -41.92
N ALA A 15 14.81 14.34 -41.80
CA ALA A 15 13.70 14.13 -42.74
C ALA A 15 13.01 12.75 -42.64
N LEU A 16 11.73 12.82 -42.21
CA LEU A 16 10.57 11.93 -42.38
C LEU A 16 10.65 10.83 -43.45
N VAL A 17 10.24 9.58 -43.12
CA VAL A 17 9.37 8.72 -43.97
C VAL A 17 8.52 7.79 -43.10
N SER A 18 7.27 7.63 -43.55
CA SER A 18 6.13 6.93 -42.96
C SER A 18 6.12 5.40 -43.14
N ALA A 19 5.25 4.77 -42.34
CA ALA A 19 4.66 3.43 -42.37
C ALA A 19 4.78 2.56 -43.65
N LEU A 20 5.09 1.27 -43.42
CA LEU A 20 4.66 0.13 -44.25
C LEU A 20 4.46 -1.10 -43.36
N ALA A 21 3.22 -1.59 -43.34
CA ALA A 21 2.85 -2.91 -42.82
C ALA A 21 2.93 -3.92 -43.97
N MET A 22 3.58 -5.06 -43.73
CA MET A 22 3.47 -6.28 -44.54
C MET A 22 3.30 -7.46 -43.60
N ALA A 23 2.44 -8.38 -44.01
CA ALA A 23 1.95 -9.52 -43.24
C ALA A 23 2.82 -10.78 -43.41
N GLN A 24 2.77 -11.62 -42.36
CA GLN A 24 2.96 -13.09 -42.31
C GLN A 24 4.29 -13.70 -42.80
N ASP A 25 5.02 -14.30 -41.85
CA ASP A 25 5.37 -15.73 -41.91
C ASP A 25 5.69 -16.26 -40.49
N ALA A 26 5.27 -17.50 -40.21
CA ALA A 26 5.50 -18.17 -38.93
C ALA A 26 6.99 -18.55 -38.76
N PRO A 27 7.56 -18.50 -37.54
CA PRO A 27 8.97 -18.86 -37.35
C PRO A 27 9.17 -20.38 -37.48
N GLU A 28 9.83 -20.82 -38.55
CA GLU A 28 10.42 -22.16 -38.62
C GLU A 28 11.61 -22.28 -37.66
N SER A 29 11.73 -23.46 -37.04
CA SER A 29 12.78 -23.81 -36.08
C SER A 29 14.15 -23.92 -36.75
N LEU A 30 15.12 -23.14 -36.26
CA LEU A 30 16.53 -23.15 -36.71
C LEU A 30 17.41 -24.17 -35.96
N LEU A 31 16.82 -25.25 -35.43
CA LEU A 31 17.58 -26.31 -34.76
C LEU A 31 17.80 -27.51 -35.70
N PRO A 32 19.04 -28.03 -35.81
CA PRO A 32 19.31 -29.26 -36.55
C PRO A 32 18.50 -30.43 -35.97
N PRO A 33 17.99 -31.36 -36.80
CA PRO A 33 17.18 -32.48 -36.32
C PRO A 33 18.03 -33.39 -35.40
N GLY A 34 17.61 -33.53 -34.12
CA GLY A 34 18.26 -34.39 -33.13
C GLY A 34 18.30 -33.88 -31.67
N PHE A 35 17.71 -32.73 -31.34
CA PHE A 35 17.75 -32.12 -30.01
C PHE A 35 16.41 -32.06 -29.27
N GLU A 36 15.45 -32.92 -29.60
CA GLU A 36 14.24 -33.10 -28.78
C GLU A 36 14.43 -34.25 -27.79
N ASP A 37 14.00 -34.00 -26.54
CA ASP A 37 13.94 -34.85 -25.34
C ASP A 37 15.15 -34.95 -24.38
N PRO A 38 15.11 -34.25 -23.23
CA PRO A 38 15.71 -34.75 -22.00
C PRO A 38 14.80 -35.75 -21.29
N ARG A 39 15.39 -36.88 -20.85
CA ARG A 39 14.77 -37.94 -20.05
C ARG A 39 14.14 -37.39 -18.75
N PRO A 40 12.98 -37.91 -18.28
CA PRO A 40 12.37 -37.47 -17.03
C PRO A 40 13.23 -37.86 -15.81
N ALA A 41 13.45 -36.91 -14.91
CA ALA A 41 14.02 -37.16 -13.59
C ALA A 41 12.99 -37.82 -12.64
N PRO A 42 13.41 -38.68 -11.70
CA PRO A 42 12.50 -39.42 -10.82
C PRO A 42 11.80 -38.51 -9.79
N THR A 43 10.50 -38.74 -9.60
CA THR A 43 9.61 -38.06 -8.65
C THR A 43 9.94 -38.42 -7.18
N PRO A 44 10.02 -37.46 -6.24
CA PRO A 44 10.17 -37.76 -4.82
C PRO A 44 8.91 -38.41 -4.22
N ALA A 45 9.10 -39.42 -3.37
CA ALA A 45 8.03 -40.10 -2.64
C ALA A 45 7.40 -39.20 -1.55
N PRO A 46 6.07 -39.25 -1.33
CA PRO A 46 5.41 -38.49 -0.27
C PRO A 46 5.65 -39.09 1.11
N SER A 47 5.99 -38.22 2.08
CA SER A 47 6.15 -38.56 3.50
C SER A 47 4.80 -38.71 4.20
N ALA A 48 4.72 -39.68 5.12
CA ALA A 48 3.50 -40.11 5.80
C ALA A 48 2.96 -39.09 6.82
N ARG A 49 1.63 -38.88 6.82
CA ARG A 49 0.88 -38.16 7.86
C ARG A 49 0.21 -39.16 8.81
N PRO A 50 0.19 -38.95 10.13
CA PRO A 50 -0.33 -39.93 11.08
C PRO A 50 -1.87 -40.04 11.07
N THR A 51 -2.30 -41.26 11.37
CA THR A 51 -3.65 -41.86 11.34
C THR A 51 -4.61 -41.37 12.43
N SER A 52 -5.88 -41.19 12.08
CA SER A 52 -7.02 -41.31 13.01
C SER A 52 -7.98 -42.44 12.56
N ARG A 53 -8.58 -43.11 13.55
CA ARG A 53 -9.29 -44.40 13.52
C ARG A 53 -10.76 -44.27 13.04
N PRO A 54 -11.42 -45.33 12.51
CA PRO A 54 -12.61 -45.20 11.66
C PRO A 54 -13.95 -45.47 12.36
N THR A 55 -15.04 -44.96 11.77
CA THR A 55 -16.42 -45.44 12.02
C THR A 55 -17.19 -45.62 10.70
N ALA A 56 -17.60 -46.88 10.49
CA ALA A 56 -18.64 -47.51 9.66
C ALA A 56 -19.30 -46.82 8.43
N THR A 57 -19.27 -47.57 7.31
CA THR A 57 -20.13 -47.51 6.10
C THR A 57 -21.48 -48.22 6.31
N PRO A 58 -22.52 -47.94 5.48
CA PRO A 58 -22.83 -48.81 4.32
C PRO A 58 -23.33 -48.03 3.07
N GLN A 59 -22.72 -48.22 1.89
CA GLN A 59 -23.08 -49.10 0.76
C GLN A 59 -23.74 -48.36 -0.44
N THR A 60 -23.16 -48.58 -1.62
CA THR A 60 -23.55 -48.14 -2.97
C THR A 60 -24.54 -49.11 -3.62
N PRO A 61 -25.15 -48.72 -4.76
CA PRO A 61 -24.97 -49.57 -5.95
C PRO A 61 -24.65 -48.83 -7.26
N SER A 62 -23.56 -49.33 -7.89
CA SER A 62 -23.36 -49.67 -9.31
C SER A 62 -23.56 -48.70 -10.49
N ARG A 63 -22.48 -48.63 -11.30
CA ARG A 63 -22.31 -48.17 -12.69
C ARG A 63 -22.67 -49.29 -13.70
N PRO A 64 -22.94 -48.99 -15.00
CA PRO A 64 -21.95 -49.29 -16.07
C PRO A 64 -21.88 -48.18 -17.16
N ALA A 65 -20.70 -47.73 -17.63
CA ALA A 65 -19.95 -48.12 -18.87
C ALA A 65 -20.68 -47.63 -20.15
N ASN A 66 -20.11 -46.97 -21.18
CA ASN A 66 -18.80 -46.88 -21.81
C ASN A 66 -18.80 -45.64 -22.74
N GLY A 67 -17.63 -45.23 -23.25
CA GLY A 67 -17.54 -44.50 -24.53
C GLY A 67 -16.71 -43.23 -24.47
N GLY A 68 -15.52 -43.28 -25.08
CA GLY A 68 -14.63 -42.14 -25.22
C GLY A 68 -15.22 -41.04 -26.11
N ASN A 69 -14.89 -39.80 -25.75
CA ASN A 69 -14.49 -38.73 -26.65
C ASN A 69 -14.07 -37.54 -25.79
N THR A 70 -12.89 -37.00 -26.05
CA THR A 70 -12.42 -35.70 -25.58
C THR A 70 -13.41 -34.60 -25.99
N PRO A 71 -13.87 -33.73 -25.06
CA PRO A 71 -14.48 -32.47 -25.44
C PRO A 71 -13.50 -31.32 -25.18
N SER A 72 -13.13 -30.68 -26.28
CA SER A 72 -12.71 -29.28 -26.34
C SER A 72 -13.62 -28.41 -25.47
N ALA A 73 -13.04 -27.46 -24.74
CA ALA A 73 -13.78 -26.45 -23.99
C ALA A 73 -14.43 -25.46 -24.95
N ALA A 74 -15.60 -25.82 -25.50
CA ALA A 74 -16.50 -24.89 -26.15
C ALA A 74 -17.40 -24.28 -25.08
N SER A 75 -17.27 -22.97 -24.85
CA SER A 75 -18.17 -22.18 -24.02
C SER A 75 -19.56 -22.14 -24.64
N THR A 76 -20.46 -23.03 -24.23
CA THR A 76 -21.90 -22.89 -24.55
C THR A 76 -22.54 -21.92 -23.55
N PRO A 77 -23.23 -20.86 -24.00
CA PRO A 77 -23.93 -19.96 -23.11
C PRO A 77 -25.07 -20.72 -22.40
N ILE A 78 -25.08 -20.64 -21.07
CA ILE A 78 -26.20 -21.13 -20.26
C ILE A 78 -27.34 -20.13 -20.44
N VAL A 79 -28.34 -20.47 -21.26
CA VAL A 79 -29.61 -19.74 -21.29
C VAL A 79 -30.45 -20.21 -20.12
N GLN A 80 -30.56 -19.36 -19.10
CA GLN A 80 -31.42 -19.63 -17.95
C GLN A 80 -32.88 -19.39 -18.37
N PRO A 81 -33.79 -20.38 -18.27
CA PRO A 81 -35.19 -20.17 -18.59
C PRO A 81 -35.82 -19.21 -17.57
N LEU A 82 -36.40 -18.12 -18.08
CA LEU A 82 -37.17 -17.16 -17.29
C LEU A 82 -38.37 -17.87 -16.63
N PRO A 83 -38.72 -17.55 -15.37
CA PRO A 83 -39.90 -18.13 -14.73
C PRO A 83 -41.16 -17.78 -15.53
N GLN A 84 -41.86 -18.80 -16.02
CA GLN A 84 -43.21 -18.65 -16.58
C GLN A 84 -44.22 -18.50 -15.43
N GLY A 85 -44.18 -17.34 -14.77
CA GLY A 85 -45.28 -16.84 -13.99
C GLY A 85 -46.10 -15.91 -14.87
N ALA A 86 -47.37 -16.23 -15.10
CA ALA A 86 -48.30 -15.38 -15.82
C ALA A 86 -48.49 -14.04 -15.08
N ALA A 87 -47.61 -13.08 -15.36
CA ALA A 87 -47.90 -11.68 -15.16
C ALA A 87 -48.81 -11.26 -16.31
N THR A 88 -50.07 -10.99 -16.00
CA THR A 88 -50.94 -10.18 -16.84
C THR A 88 -50.13 -8.98 -17.34
N ALA A 89 -50.06 -8.80 -18.66
CA ALA A 89 -49.55 -7.59 -19.28
C ALA A 89 -50.46 -6.42 -18.92
N GLY A 90 -50.32 -5.92 -17.69
CA GLY A 90 -50.68 -4.55 -17.38
C GLY A 90 -49.64 -3.69 -18.09
N GLU A 91 -50.11 -2.77 -18.93
CA GLU A 91 -49.32 -1.64 -19.39
C GLU A 91 -48.61 -1.02 -18.19
N VAL A 92 -47.32 -1.33 -18.03
CA VAL A 92 -46.42 -0.46 -17.30
C VAL A 92 -46.07 0.65 -18.29
N ALA A 93 -47.04 1.52 -18.57
CA ALA A 93 -46.74 2.87 -18.97
C ALA A 93 -45.98 3.47 -17.77
N GLY A 94 -44.65 3.29 -17.76
CA GLY A 94 -43.80 3.96 -16.80
C GLY A 94 -44.17 5.43 -16.83
N ALA A 95 -44.53 5.98 -15.67
CA ALA A 95 -44.89 7.39 -15.55
C ALA A 95 -43.82 8.20 -16.29
N LEU A 96 -44.24 8.99 -17.28
CA LEU A 96 -43.31 9.90 -17.95
C LEU A 96 -42.61 10.72 -16.87
N PRO A 97 -41.29 10.89 -16.96
CA PRO A 97 -40.51 11.66 -16.01
C PRO A 97 -41.17 13.03 -15.81
N THR A 98 -41.54 13.34 -14.58
CA THR A 98 -42.19 14.61 -14.26
C THR A 98 -41.14 15.70 -14.27
N PHE A 99 -41.04 16.46 -15.36
CA PHE A 99 -40.20 17.66 -15.44
C PHE A 99 -40.73 18.84 -14.60
N ASN A 100 -41.23 18.59 -13.38
CA ASN A 100 -41.90 19.59 -12.53
C ASN A 100 -42.94 20.45 -13.30
N GLY A 101 -43.61 19.88 -14.29
CA GLY A 101 -44.62 20.56 -15.12
C GLY A 101 -44.07 21.43 -16.27
N LYS A 102 -42.76 21.42 -16.55
CA LYS A 102 -42.16 22.08 -17.74
C LYS A 102 -41.21 21.13 -18.46
N LEU A 103 -41.69 20.52 -19.55
CA LEU A 103 -40.83 19.83 -20.51
C LEU A 103 -39.71 20.77 -20.98
N PRO A 104 -38.43 20.35 -20.99
CA PRO A 104 -37.35 21.14 -21.54
C PRO A 104 -37.62 21.45 -23.02
N SER A 105 -37.17 22.61 -23.50
CA SER A 105 -37.27 22.92 -24.94
C SER A 105 -36.44 21.92 -25.76
N LEU A 106 -36.75 21.78 -27.05
CA LEU A 106 -35.95 20.94 -27.96
C LEU A 106 -34.46 21.35 -27.91
N GLU A 107 -34.21 22.66 -27.90
CA GLU A 107 -32.87 23.24 -27.80
C GLU A 107 -32.18 22.92 -26.46
N GLN A 108 -32.94 22.84 -25.36
CA GLN A 108 -32.43 22.38 -24.07
C GLN A 108 -32.10 20.88 -24.11
N LEU A 109 -32.97 20.04 -24.66
CA LEU A 109 -32.74 18.60 -24.80
C LEU A 109 -31.53 18.29 -25.70
N GLU A 110 -31.36 19.05 -26.78
CA GLU A 110 -30.20 18.93 -27.68
C GLU A 110 -28.90 19.41 -27.03
N SER A 111 -28.98 20.32 -26.05
CA SER A 111 -27.83 20.80 -25.28
C SER A 111 -27.45 19.92 -24.09
N MET A 112 -28.38 19.06 -23.64
CA MET A 112 -28.19 18.18 -22.49
C MET A 112 -27.19 17.07 -22.80
N SER A 113 -26.45 16.69 -21.77
CA SER A 113 -25.59 15.53 -21.79
C SER A 113 -26.46 14.24 -21.77
N THR A 114 -26.02 13.09 -22.34
CA THR A 114 -26.71 11.77 -22.14
C THR A 114 -26.97 11.48 -20.67
N ASP A 115 -26.02 11.73 -19.77
CA ASP A 115 -26.24 11.62 -18.33
C ASP A 115 -27.31 12.59 -17.82
N ASP A 116 -27.37 13.81 -18.34
CA ASP A 116 -28.41 14.79 -17.95
C ASP A 116 -29.78 14.36 -18.48
N LEU A 117 -29.82 13.77 -19.67
CA LEU A 117 -31.01 13.18 -20.26
C LEU A 117 -31.46 11.94 -19.48
N ASP A 118 -30.55 11.04 -19.15
CA ASP A 118 -30.85 9.85 -18.37
C ASP A 118 -31.33 10.21 -16.96
N GLU A 119 -30.78 11.29 -16.38
CA GLU A 119 -31.24 11.80 -15.09
C GLU A 119 -32.61 12.48 -15.21
N ALA A 120 -32.77 13.36 -16.18
CA ALA A 120 -34.03 14.06 -16.43
C ALA A 120 -35.15 13.07 -16.81
N LEU A 121 -34.80 11.97 -17.46
CA LEU A 121 -35.73 10.91 -17.86
C LEU A 121 -35.89 9.80 -16.81
N GLY A 122 -35.13 9.84 -15.71
CA GLY A 122 -35.14 8.81 -14.67
C GLY A 122 -34.62 7.44 -15.13
N LEU A 123 -33.83 7.40 -16.21
CA LEU A 123 -33.20 6.22 -16.80
C LEU A 123 -31.90 5.81 -16.11
N LYS A 124 -31.29 6.70 -15.31
CA LYS A 124 -30.09 6.35 -14.53
C LYS A 124 -30.39 5.18 -13.58
N PRO A 125 -29.65 4.07 -13.69
CA PRO A 125 -29.73 3.00 -12.69
C PRO A 125 -29.49 3.61 -11.31
N LYS A 126 -30.29 3.22 -10.31
CA LYS A 126 -30.03 3.62 -8.91
C LYS A 126 -29.02 2.72 -8.23
N VAL A 127 -28.82 1.52 -8.79
CA VAL A 127 -27.93 0.49 -8.29
C VAL A 127 -27.35 -0.26 -9.49
N ASP A 128 -26.04 -0.45 -9.49
CA ASP A 128 -25.27 -1.20 -10.49
C ASP A 128 -25.20 -2.71 -10.18
N ILE A 129 -25.53 -3.10 -8.95
CA ILE A 129 -25.46 -4.48 -8.43
C ILE A 129 -26.85 -5.06 -8.12
N PRO A 130 -27.19 -6.27 -8.63
CA PRO A 130 -28.43 -6.97 -8.31
C PRO A 130 -28.61 -7.20 -6.80
N PRO A 131 -29.84 -7.17 -6.24
CA PRO A 131 -30.08 -7.28 -4.80
C PRO A 131 -29.35 -8.42 -4.08
N ALA A 132 -29.28 -9.60 -4.70
CA ALA A 132 -28.62 -10.79 -4.11
C ALA A 132 -27.09 -10.69 -4.02
N ALA A 133 -26.48 -9.75 -4.76
CA ALA A 133 -25.03 -9.54 -4.79
C ALA A 133 -24.59 -8.24 -4.09
N ARG A 134 -25.53 -7.49 -3.50
CA ARG A 134 -25.23 -6.24 -2.81
C ARG A 134 -24.44 -6.49 -1.53
N ARG A 135 -23.47 -5.63 -1.28
CA ARG A 135 -22.65 -5.67 -0.06
C ARG A 135 -23.40 -5.01 1.10
N SER A 136 -23.30 -5.61 2.28
CA SER A 136 -23.87 -5.04 3.50
C SER A 136 -23.03 -3.88 4.01
N MET A 137 -23.69 -2.82 4.50
CA MET A 137 -23.04 -1.70 5.20
C MET A 137 -22.84 -1.96 6.70
N GLU A 138 -23.28 -3.11 7.22
CA GLU A 138 -23.15 -3.45 8.64
C GLU A 138 -21.68 -3.53 9.09
N GLN A 139 -20.81 -3.94 8.17
CA GLN A 139 -19.37 -4.03 8.38
C GLN A 139 -18.67 -3.74 7.07
N VAL A 140 -17.67 -2.85 7.10
CA VAL A 140 -16.93 -2.44 5.89
C VAL A 140 -15.46 -2.66 6.12
N GLY A 141 -14.79 -3.30 5.17
CA GLY A 141 -13.35 -3.55 5.15
C GLY A 141 -12.99 -4.92 4.57
N VAL A 142 -11.73 -5.04 4.14
CA VAL A 142 -11.24 -6.19 3.36
C VAL A 142 -10.49 -7.23 4.19
N LEU A 143 -10.15 -6.93 5.45
CA LEU A 143 -9.48 -7.87 6.36
C LEU A 143 -10.46 -8.39 7.41
N ALA A 144 -10.86 -9.67 7.29
CA ALA A 144 -11.65 -10.33 8.33
C ALA A 144 -10.80 -10.68 9.56
N PRO A 145 -11.39 -10.88 10.75
CA PRO A 145 -10.65 -11.30 11.94
C PRO A 145 -9.84 -12.59 11.75
N ALA A 146 -10.37 -13.54 10.99
CA ALA A 146 -9.68 -14.80 10.67
C ALA A 146 -8.43 -14.62 9.79
N GLU A 147 -8.32 -13.49 9.09
CA GLU A 147 -7.21 -13.12 8.20
C GLU A 147 -6.25 -12.13 8.88
N GLY A 148 -6.38 -11.97 10.21
CA GLY A 148 -5.58 -11.02 11.00
C GLY A 148 -6.20 -9.62 11.13
N GLY A 149 -7.42 -9.41 10.63
CA GLY A 149 -8.19 -8.20 10.92
C GLY A 149 -8.52 -8.07 12.42
N LEU A 150 -8.86 -6.85 12.84
CA LEU A 150 -9.34 -6.61 14.21
C LEU A 150 -10.79 -7.06 14.38
N PRO A 151 -11.26 -7.36 15.61
CA PRO A 151 -12.62 -7.82 15.84
C PRO A 151 -13.66 -6.82 15.31
N THR A 152 -14.64 -7.32 14.54
CA THR A 152 -15.60 -6.50 13.79
C THR A 152 -16.30 -5.43 14.62
N PHE A 153 -16.76 -5.77 15.83
CA PHE A 153 -17.53 -4.86 16.68
C PHE A 153 -16.67 -4.01 17.63
N SER A 154 -15.35 -3.96 17.43
CA SER A 154 -14.42 -3.25 18.33
C SER A 154 -14.81 -1.79 18.55
N LEU A 155 -15.35 -1.11 17.53
CA LEU A 155 -15.71 0.31 17.60
C LEU A 155 -17.21 0.57 17.73
N ALA A 156 -18.05 -0.47 17.63
CA ALA A 156 -19.51 -0.32 17.55
C ALA A 156 -20.12 0.41 18.76
N ARG A 157 -19.57 0.18 19.97
CA ARG A 157 -20.02 0.84 21.22
C ARG A 157 -19.07 1.93 21.72
N GLN A 158 -18.21 2.45 20.85
CA GLN A 158 -17.32 3.57 21.18
C GLN A 158 -17.97 4.90 20.83
N PRO A 159 -17.63 6.01 21.52
CA PRO A 159 -18.17 7.32 21.17
C PRO A 159 -17.78 7.69 19.73
N ALA A 160 -18.77 7.94 18.86
CA ALA A 160 -18.54 8.28 17.46
C ALA A 160 -17.62 9.50 17.29
N GLN A 161 -17.75 10.51 18.16
CA GLN A 161 -16.88 11.69 18.14
C GLN A 161 -15.41 11.35 18.42
N LEU A 162 -15.14 10.41 19.33
CA LEU A 162 -13.77 9.96 19.62
C LEU A 162 -13.16 9.24 18.43
N VAL A 163 -13.92 8.31 17.82
CA VAL A 163 -13.45 7.56 16.64
C VAL A 163 -13.21 8.50 15.46
N ARG A 164 -14.14 9.43 15.21
CA ARG A 164 -13.98 10.48 14.19
C ARG A 164 -12.73 11.33 14.45
N ALA A 165 -12.52 11.77 15.68
CA ALA A 165 -11.35 12.56 16.06
C ALA A 165 -10.04 11.78 15.90
N ALA A 166 -10.02 10.48 16.22
CA ALA A 166 -8.85 9.64 16.03
C ALA A 166 -8.51 9.46 14.53
N LEU A 167 -9.52 9.18 13.69
CA LEU A 167 -9.32 9.02 12.24
C LEU A 167 -8.91 10.33 11.53
N ALA A 168 -9.53 11.45 11.90
CA ALA A 168 -9.20 12.76 11.34
C ALA A 168 -7.92 13.38 11.95
N GLY A 169 -7.54 12.93 13.15
CA GLY A 169 -6.41 13.47 13.92
C GLY A 169 -5.03 13.05 13.40
N THR A 170 -4.96 11.97 12.63
CA THR A 170 -3.72 11.58 11.94
C THR A 170 -3.59 12.34 10.62
N LYS A 171 -2.76 13.39 10.63
CA LYS A 171 -2.52 14.33 9.53
C LYS A 171 -1.13 14.20 8.90
N GLY A 172 -0.17 13.60 9.62
CA GLY A 172 1.20 13.41 9.17
C GLY A 172 1.57 11.93 8.98
N PRO A 173 2.81 11.66 8.52
CA PRO A 173 3.35 10.30 8.49
C PRO A 173 3.48 9.72 9.90
N VAL A 174 3.55 8.40 9.97
CA VAL A 174 3.79 7.64 11.21
C VAL A 174 5.27 7.33 11.30
N VAL A 175 5.90 7.67 12.42
CA VAL A 175 7.36 7.53 12.61
C VAL A 175 7.83 6.07 12.56
N SER A 176 7.01 5.17 13.11
CA SER A 176 7.28 3.73 13.20
C SER A 176 6.68 2.98 12.01
N ARG A 177 7.52 2.17 11.36
CA ARG A 177 7.15 1.19 10.36
C ARG A 177 6.11 0.20 10.89
N TRP A 178 6.37 -0.37 12.06
CA TRP A 178 5.45 -1.33 12.68
C TRP A 178 4.15 -0.66 13.12
N GLY A 179 4.23 0.60 13.56
CA GLY A 179 3.07 1.44 13.84
C GLY A 179 2.21 1.71 12.60
N HIS A 180 2.84 2.01 11.46
CA HIS A 180 2.16 2.17 10.17
C HIS A 180 1.46 0.88 9.73
N ILE A 181 2.17 -0.27 9.78
CA ILE A 181 1.60 -1.58 9.42
C ILE A 181 0.39 -1.92 10.29
N LEU A 182 0.48 -1.67 11.61
CA LEU A 182 -0.64 -1.86 12.53
C LEU A 182 -1.81 -0.92 12.20
N LEU A 183 -1.53 0.36 11.91
CA LEU A 183 -2.55 1.33 11.56
C LEU A 183 -3.26 0.94 10.25
N ARG A 184 -2.52 0.57 9.20
CA ARG A 184 -3.07 0.01 7.96
C ARG A 184 -4.00 -1.16 8.25
N ARG A 185 -3.54 -2.12 9.06
CA ARG A 185 -4.34 -3.30 9.43
C ARG A 185 -5.65 -2.88 10.12
N ALA A 186 -5.60 -1.94 11.05
CA ALA A 186 -6.78 -1.43 11.74
C ALA A 186 -7.77 -0.74 10.78
N LEU A 187 -7.27 0.07 9.85
CA LEU A 187 -8.10 0.82 8.90
C LEU A 187 -8.73 -0.07 7.83
N ALA A 188 -8.02 -1.10 7.38
CA ALA A 188 -8.50 -2.05 6.38
C ALA A 188 -9.29 -3.23 6.98
N SER A 189 -9.35 -3.36 8.31
CA SER A 189 -10.17 -4.36 9.01
C SER A 189 -11.66 -4.18 8.71
N ARG A 190 -12.38 -5.30 8.58
CA ARG A 190 -13.83 -5.33 8.43
C ARG A 190 -14.50 -4.97 9.75
N LEU A 191 -14.83 -3.69 9.92
CA LEU A 191 -15.33 -3.12 11.17
C LEU A 191 -16.76 -2.60 10.99
N ALA A 192 -17.57 -2.81 12.02
CA ALA A 192 -18.86 -2.14 12.18
C ALA A 192 -18.63 -0.68 12.60
N ALA A 193 -19.42 0.23 12.02
CA ALA A 193 -19.36 1.64 12.39
C ALA A 193 -19.79 1.85 13.86
N PRO A 194 -19.24 2.86 14.56
CA PRO A 194 -19.74 3.26 15.87
C PRO A 194 -21.24 3.58 15.82
N GLN A 195 -21.97 3.26 16.89
CA GLN A 195 -23.39 3.56 16.98
C GLN A 195 -23.64 5.07 16.80
N GLY A 196 -24.58 5.41 15.91
CA GLY A 196 -24.91 6.79 15.55
C GLY A 196 -23.94 7.45 14.56
N MET A 197 -22.96 6.72 14.03
CA MET A 197 -22.11 7.16 12.92
C MET A 197 -22.59 6.54 11.61
N ASP A 198 -22.66 7.35 10.55
CA ASP A 198 -22.98 6.85 9.22
C ASP A 198 -21.87 5.87 8.74
N PRO A 199 -22.21 4.63 8.33
CA PRO A 199 -21.21 3.69 7.83
C PRO A 199 -20.41 4.21 6.63
N ALA A 200 -21.02 5.01 5.74
CA ALA A 200 -20.31 5.59 4.61
C ALA A 200 -19.32 6.68 5.06
N GLU A 201 -19.69 7.56 5.99
CA GLU A 201 -18.77 8.49 6.67
C GLU A 201 -17.59 7.74 7.34
N PHE A 202 -17.88 6.65 8.06
CA PHE A 202 -16.84 5.87 8.73
C PHE A 202 -15.89 5.17 7.75
N ALA A 203 -16.39 4.68 6.61
CA ALA A 203 -15.56 4.17 5.53
C ALA A 203 -14.70 5.28 4.89
N ALA A 204 -15.30 6.45 4.65
CA ALA A 204 -14.63 7.60 4.06
C ALA A 204 -13.42 8.07 4.89
N LEU A 205 -13.60 8.23 6.21
CA LEU A 205 -12.52 8.66 7.11
C LEU A 205 -11.37 7.67 7.16
N ARG A 206 -11.66 6.35 7.08
CA ARG A 206 -10.64 5.30 7.03
C ARG A 206 -9.88 5.32 5.71
N ALA A 207 -10.59 5.39 4.58
CA ALA A 207 -9.97 5.50 3.25
C ALA A 207 -9.13 6.77 3.12
N ALA A 208 -9.63 7.91 3.60
CA ALA A 208 -8.90 9.17 3.59
C ALA A 208 -7.61 9.10 4.43
N LEU A 209 -7.64 8.41 5.58
CA LEU A 209 -6.43 8.21 6.38
C LEU A 209 -5.44 7.28 5.67
N LEU A 210 -5.90 6.17 5.07
CA LEU A 210 -5.06 5.30 4.26
C LEU A 210 -4.37 6.09 3.12
N ASN A 211 -5.10 6.95 2.41
CA ASN A 211 -4.53 7.83 1.39
C ASN A 211 -3.46 8.77 1.95
N ARG A 212 -3.69 9.40 3.11
CA ARG A 212 -2.72 10.33 3.73
C ARG A 212 -1.41 9.66 4.10
N ILE A 213 -1.45 8.40 4.54
CA ILE A 213 -0.24 7.61 4.84
C ILE A 213 0.33 6.89 3.60
N GLY A 214 -0.24 7.09 2.41
CA GLY A 214 0.24 6.53 1.14
C GLY A 214 -0.17 5.08 0.86
N GLU A 215 -1.14 4.56 1.60
CA GLU A 215 -1.73 3.23 1.40
C GLU A 215 -2.87 3.27 0.38
N PHE A 216 -2.61 3.83 -0.81
CA PHE A 216 -3.62 4.07 -1.84
C PHE A 216 -4.33 2.78 -2.28
N ALA A 217 -3.57 1.68 -2.42
CA ALA A 217 -4.14 0.38 -2.78
C ALA A 217 -5.09 -0.17 -1.70
N ALA A 218 -4.74 -0.01 -0.41
CA ALA A 218 -5.61 -0.42 0.68
C ALA A 218 -6.83 0.49 0.81
N ALA A 219 -6.67 1.81 0.61
CA ALA A 219 -7.78 2.75 0.56
C ALA A 219 -8.77 2.38 -0.55
N ARG A 220 -8.25 2.10 -1.76
CA ARG A 220 -9.03 1.63 -2.90
C ARG A 220 -9.80 0.34 -2.58
N ALA A 221 -9.14 -0.62 -1.95
CA ALA A 221 -9.78 -1.88 -1.56
C ALA A 221 -10.92 -1.66 -0.55
N VAL A 222 -10.75 -0.76 0.43
CA VAL A 222 -11.80 -0.42 1.41
C VAL A 222 -13.00 0.25 0.75
N VAL A 223 -12.80 1.20 -0.17
CA VAL A 223 -13.93 1.86 -0.86
C VAL A 223 -14.64 0.92 -1.83
N GLN A 224 -13.93 -0.03 -2.44
CA GLN A 224 -14.50 -1.06 -3.32
C GLN A 224 -15.35 -2.11 -2.58
N ASP A 225 -15.18 -2.22 -1.26
CA ASP A 225 -16.05 -3.05 -0.40
C ASP A 225 -17.43 -2.39 -0.14
N VAL A 226 -17.60 -1.13 -0.55
CA VAL A 226 -18.86 -0.40 -0.45
C VAL A 226 -19.49 -0.27 -1.83
N ASP A 227 -20.72 -0.74 -1.99
CA ASP A 227 -21.49 -0.55 -3.23
C ASP A 227 -21.66 0.94 -3.55
N THR A 228 -21.45 1.32 -4.81
CA THR A 228 -21.45 2.71 -5.30
C THR A 228 -22.74 3.47 -4.97
N ALA A 229 -23.87 2.76 -4.92
CA ALA A 229 -25.17 3.30 -4.50
C ALA A 229 -25.14 3.90 -3.07
N ASN A 230 -24.29 3.38 -2.18
CA ASN A 230 -24.14 3.83 -0.80
C ASN A 230 -23.09 4.94 -0.62
N TRP A 231 -22.44 5.41 -1.69
CA TRP A 231 -21.39 6.42 -1.58
C TRP A 231 -21.99 7.81 -1.32
N ASN A 232 -21.49 8.50 -0.29
CA ASN A 232 -21.74 9.93 -0.07
C ASN A 232 -20.57 10.76 -0.66
N LEU A 233 -20.63 12.09 -0.50
CA LEU A 233 -19.58 12.98 -1.02
C LEU A 233 -18.21 12.66 -0.41
N ASP A 234 -18.14 12.44 0.91
CA ASP A 234 -16.88 12.17 1.60
C ASP A 234 -16.22 10.86 1.13
N LEU A 235 -17.01 9.78 1.00
CA LEU A 235 -16.51 8.50 0.50
C LEU A 235 -16.07 8.61 -0.96
N THR A 236 -16.80 9.38 -1.77
CA THR A 236 -16.43 9.61 -3.18
C THR A 236 -15.12 10.38 -3.29
N ASN A 237 -14.90 11.39 -2.46
CA ASN A 237 -13.63 12.13 -2.43
C ASN A 237 -12.47 11.20 -2.04
N ALA A 238 -12.61 10.45 -0.96
CA ALA A 238 -11.59 9.49 -0.54
C ALA A 238 -11.32 8.40 -1.58
N ALA A 239 -12.36 7.94 -2.29
CA ALA A 239 -12.22 6.96 -3.36
C ALA A 239 -11.48 7.51 -4.58
N VAL A 240 -11.84 8.72 -5.04
CA VAL A 240 -11.15 9.39 -6.16
C VAL A 240 -9.68 9.60 -5.84
N ASP A 241 -9.34 10.02 -4.61
CA ASP A 241 -7.95 10.15 -4.17
C ASP A 241 -7.19 8.81 -4.22
N ALA A 242 -7.85 7.70 -3.86
CA ALA A 242 -7.26 6.36 -3.91
C ALA A 242 -7.04 5.87 -5.36
N TYR A 243 -7.98 6.15 -6.26
CA TYR A 243 -7.85 5.84 -7.68
C TYR A 243 -6.75 6.66 -8.35
N ILE A 244 -6.65 7.95 -8.03
CA ILE A 244 -5.55 8.82 -8.48
C ILE A 244 -4.21 8.31 -7.94
N GLY A 245 -4.13 8.00 -6.63
CA GLY A 245 -2.89 7.51 -6.01
C GLY A 245 -2.41 6.15 -6.53
N THR A 246 -3.31 5.33 -7.07
CA THR A 246 -2.99 4.07 -7.76
C THR A 246 -2.88 4.21 -9.28
N ALA A 247 -3.07 5.42 -9.82
CA ALA A 247 -3.20 5.73 -11.25
C ALA A 247 -4.21 4.81 -12.00
N ASP A 248 -5.26 4.39 -11.29
CA ASP A 248 -6.39 3.61 -11.82
C ASP A 248 -7.63 4.49 -11.96
N LEU A 249 -7.57 5.43 -12.91
CA LEU A 249 -8.63 6.44 -13.07
C LEU A 249 -9.98 5.83 -13.51
N VAL A 250 -9.93 4.73 -14.26
CA VAL A 250 -11.14 4.04 -14.76
C VAL A 250 -11.89 3.35 -13.63
N GLY A 251 -11.20 2.98 -12.54
CA GLY A 251 -11.84 2.46 -11.33
C GLY A 251 -12.87 3.40 -10.70
N ALA A 252 -12.79 4.72 -10.94
CA ALA A 252 -13.79 5.69 -10.48
C ALA A 252 -15.07 5.71 -11.33
N CYS A 253 -15.06 5.14 -12.54
CA CYS A 253 -16.17 5.28 -13.48
C CYS A 253 -17.54 4.78 -13.02
N PRO A 254 -17.65 3.69 -12.23
CA PRO A 254 -18.92 3.27 -11.66
C PRO A 254 -19.61 4.39 -10.86
N VAL A 255 -18.91 5.08 -9.95
CA VAL A 255 -19.51 6.19 -9.19
C VAL A 255 -19.73 7.43 -10.05
N VAL A 256 -18.81 7.74 -10.96
CA VAL A 256 -18.90 8.92 -11.82
C VAL A 256 -20.16 8.87 -12.68
N ARG A 257 -20.50 7.68 -13.20
CA ARG A 257 -21.70 7.48 -14.01
C ARG A 257 -22.98 7.36 -13.18
N LEU A 258 -22.91 6.65 -12.05
CA LEU A 258 -24.09 6.43 -11.19
C LEU A 258 -24.52 7.71 -10.44
N LYS A 259 -23.54 8.54 -10.04
CA LYS A 259 -23.73 9.73 -9.20
C LYS A 259 -23.04 10.95 -9.80
N SER A 260 -23.29 11.23 -11.08
CA SER A 260 -22.63 12.30 -11.83
C SER A 260 -22.77 13.68 -11.18
N GLY A 261 -23.89 14.01 -10.54
CA GLY A 261 -24.12 15.29 -9.86
C GLY A 261 -23.55 15.40 -8.43
N LEU A 262 -22.75 14.43 -7.98
CA LEU A 262 -22.18 14.44 -6.63
C LEU A 262 -21.04 15.47 -6.48
N ARG A 263 -20.38 15.82 -7.59
CA ARG A 263 -19.29 16.79 -7.68
C ARG A 263 -19.42 17.59 -8.97
N GLU A 264 -18.92 18.83 -8.97
CA GLU A 264 -19.02 19.77 -10.10
C GLU A 264 -17.68 20.48 -10.38
N ASP A 265 -16.59 19.96 -9.80
CA ASP A 265 -15.26 20.52 -10.00
C ASP A 265 -14.65 20.08 -11.35
N PRO A 266 -13.63 20.79 -11.85
CA PRO A 266 -13.06 20.49 -13.16
C PRO A 266 -12.46 19.08 -13.27
N THR A 267 -11.88 18.55 -12.19
CA THR A 267 -11.36 17.17 -12.16
C THR A 267 -12.48 16.16 -12.33
N TRP A 268 -13.63 16.39 -11.69
CA TRP A 268 -14.80 15.54 -11.87
C TRP A 268 -15.36 15.58 -13.29
N HIS A 269 -15.47 16.76 -13.92
CA HIS A 269 -15.88 16.84 -15.32
C HIS A 269 -14.90 16.15 -16.28
N MET A 270 -13.59 16.21 -16.01
CA MET A 270 -12.61 15.43 -16.77
C MET A 270 -12.79 13.92 -16.56
N LEU A 271 -13.06 13.46 -15.33
CA LEU A 271 -13.39 12.06 -15.04
C LEU A 271 -14.67 11.62 -15.77
N GLN A 272 -15.72 12.44 -15.78
CA GLN A 272 -16.94 12.17 -16.55
C GLN A 272 -16.63 11.95 -18.03
N ALA A 273 -15.85 12.85 -18.65
CA ALA A 273 -15.46 12.70 -20.04
C ALA A 273 -14.60 11.44 -20.28
N ILE A 274 -13.64 11.15 -19.40
CA ILE A 274 -12.84 9.91 -19.46
C ILE A 274 -13.78 8.70 -19.43
N CYS A 275 -14.65 8.62 -18.43
CA CYS A 275 -15.57 7.50 -18.26
C CYS A 275 -16.55 7.33 -19.41
N ASN A 276 -17.05 8.43 -19.99
CA ASN A 276 -17.89 8.41 -21.19
C ASN A 276 -17.11 7.87 -22.40
N SER A 277 -15.84 8.22 -22.55
CA SER A 277 -14.99 7.65 -23.60
C SER A 277 -14.83 6.13 -23.47
N TYR A 278 -14.55 5.64 -22.26
CA TYR A 278 -14.46 4.20 -21.97
C TYR A 278 -15.81 3.46 -22.02
N ALA A 279 -16.93 4.19 -21.96
CA ALA A 279 -18.27 3.67 -22.21
C ALA A 279 -18.68 3.67 -23.69
N GLY A 280 -17.79 4.10 -24.61
CA GLY A 280 -18.04 4.13 -26.05
C GLY A 280 -18.50 5.49 -26.61
N GLU A 281 -18.60 6.53 -25.78
CA GLU A 281 -19.00 7.88 -26.17
C GLU A 281 -17.81 8.81 -26.48
N ALA A 282 -16.75 8.28 -27.13
CA ALA A 282 -15.49 8.99 -27.34
C ALA A 282 -15.64 10.34 -28.08
N ALA A 283 -16.56 10.44 -29.04
CA ALA A 283 -16.81 11.70 -29.77
C ALA A 283 -17.34 12.82 -28.85
N ARG A 284 -18.23 12.46 -27.92
CA ARG A 284 -18.84 13.39 -26.97
C ARG A 284 -17.87 13.75 -25.85
N ALA A 285 -17.15 12.77 -25.30
CA ALA A 285 -16.05 13.01 -24.37
C ALA A 285 -15.02 14.02 -24.92
N ARG A 286 -14.65 13.89 -26.20
CA ARG A 286 -13.76 14.85 -26.87
C ARG A 286 -14.33 16.26 -26.92
N THR A 287 -15.62 16.40 -27.25
CA THR A 287 -16.31 17.70 -27.26
C THR A 287 -16.32 18.34 -25.87
N ASP A 288 -16.61 17.55 -24.83
CA ASP A 288 -16.66 18.04 -23.45
C ASP A 288 -15.29 18.49 -22.95
N LEU A 289 -14.23 17.72 -23.22
CA LEU A 289 -12.86 18.12 -22.88
C LEU A 289 -12.41 19.36 -23.66
N ASN A 290 -12.74 19.47 -24.95
CA ASN A 290 -12.44 20.67 -25.74
C ASN A 290 -13.15 21.91 -25.18
N ARG A 291 -14.39 21.75 -24.71
CA ARG A 291 -15.18 22.81 -24.06
C ARG A 291 -14.60 23.21 -22.71
N LEU A 292 -14.13 22.26 -21.89
CA LEU A 292 -13.42 22.56 -20.64
C LEU A 292 -12.17 23.40 -20.91
N ARG A 293 -11.38 23.00 -21.93
CA ARG A 293 -10.17 23.72 -22.35
C ARG A 293 -10.49 25.12 -22.87
N SER A 294 -11.45 25.26 -23.79
CA SER A 294 -11.75 26.56 -24.43
C SER A 294 -12.34 27.58 -23.47
N ARG A 295 -13.05 27.12 -22.43
CA ARG A 295 -13.61 27.98 -21.37
C ARG A 295 -12.59 28.29 -20.26
N GLY A 296 -11.38 27.73 -20.31
CA GLY A 296 -10.36 27.93 -19.27
C GLY A 296 -10.79 27.45 -17.88
N LYS A 297 -11.66 26.42 -17.81
CA LYS A 297 -12.18 25.90 -16.54
C LYS A 297 -11.22 24.94 -15.82
N ALA A 298 -10.19 24.47 -16.52
CA ALA A 298 -9.12 23.61 -16.00
C ALA A 298 -7.80 24.00 -16.66
N ASP A 299 -6.69 23.67 -16.01
CA ASP A 299 -5.36 23.91 -16.58
C ASP A 299 -5.18 23.13 -17.88
N ARG A 300 -4.50 23.77 -18.85
CA ARG A 300 -4.35 23.21 -20.20
C ARG A 300 -3.68 21.83 -20.18
N ILE A 301 -2.63 21.65 -19.38
CA ILE A 301 -1.93 20.37 -19.22
C ILE A 301 -2.86 19.27 -18.71
N ASP A 302 -3.73 19.57 -17.76
CA ASP A 302 -4.64 18.58 -17.15
C ASP A 302 -5.67 18.09 -18.17
N VAL A 303 -6.20 19.01 -19.00
CA VAL A 303 -7.12 18.65 -20.08
C VAL A 303 -6.41 17.87 -21.19
N LEU A 304 -5.18 18.23 -21.57
CA LEU A 304 -4.40 17.49 -22.59
C LEU A 304 -4.10 16.06 -22.13
N LEU A 305 -3.69 15.88 -20.87
CA LEU A 305 -3.49 14.56 -20.28
C LEU A 305 -4.80 13.75 -20.26
N ALA A 306 -5.92 14.36 -19.86
CA ALA A 306 -7.23 13.72 -19.88
C ALA A 306 -7.68 13.35 -21.30
N GLN A 307 -7.42 14.21 -22.30
CA GLN A 307 -7.71 13.94 -23.72
C GLN A 307 -6.91 12.75 -24.24
N ARG A 308 -5.61 12.67 -23.89
CA ARG A 308 -4.77 11.54 -24.29
C ARG A 308 -5.24 10.23 -23.64
N PHE A 309 -5.56 10.27 -22.35
CA PHE A 309 -6.04 9.10 -21.62
C PHE A 309 -7.42 8.63 -22.12
N ALA A 310 -8.37 9.55 -22.31
CA ALA A 310 -9.68 9.25 -22.89
C ALA A 310 -9.55 8.73 -24.33
N GLY A 311 -8.61 9.27 -25.11
CA GLY A 311 -8.34 8.86 -26.49
C GLY A 311 -7.83 7.42 -26.63
N ALA A 312 -7.25 6.84 -25.57
CA ALA A 312 -6.82 5.44 -25.57
C ALA A 312 -7.98 4.44 -25.65
N ALA A 313 -9.20 4.84 -25.26
CA ALA A 313 -10.40 4.00 -25.33
C ALA A 313 -11.05 3.93 -26.71
N GLY A 314 -10.77 4.90 -27.60
CA GLY A 314 -11.45 5.05 -28.89
C GLY A 314 -10.70 4.42 -30.07
N GLN A 315 -11.43 4.09 -31.14
CA GLN A 315 -10.83 3.60 -32.40
C GLN A 315 -10.03 4.67 -33.17
N GLN A 316 -10.32 5.94 -32.93
CA GLN A 316 -9.57 7.06 -33.50
C GLN A 316 -8.52 7.51 -32.49
N ARG A 317 -7.27 7.09 -32.69
CA ARG A 317 -6.13 7.61 -31.91
C ARG A 317 -5.99 9.11 -32.21
N ALA A 318 -6.47 9.94 -31.31
CA ALA A 318 -6.16 11.37 -31.37
C ALA A 318 -4.70 11.54 -30.96
N ALA A 319 -3.86 12.08 -31.85
CA ALA A 319 -2.50 12.49 -31.51
C ALA A 319 -2.59 13.76 -30.64
N VAL A 320 -2.65 13.58 -29.33
CA VAL A 320 -2.64 14.67 -28.35
C VAL A 320 -1.20 14.92 -27.92
N THR A 321 -0.64 16.04 -28.37
CA THR A 321 0.66 16.52 -27.89
C THR A 321 0.51 17.08 -26.48
N ILE A 322 1.32 16.57 -25.54
CA ILE A 322 1.38 17.08 -24.18
C ILE A 322 2.41 18.20 -24.12
N GLU A 323 2.03 19.35 -23.56
CA GLU A 323 2.89 20.52 -23.42
C GLU A 323 3.08 20.84 -21.94
N TRP A 324 4.30 20.66 -21.44
CA TRP A 324 4.70 20.96 -20.06
C TRP A 324 5.23 22.40 -19.88
N ASP A 325 5.28 23.17 -20.96
CA ASP A 325 5.73 24.56 -20.93
C ASP A 325 4.82 25.42 -20.04
N GLY A 326 5.42 26.17 -19.12
CA GLY A 326 4.69 26.96 -18.12
C GLY A 326 4.04 26.14 -17.00
N VAL A 327 4.31 24.83 -16.92
CA VAL A 327 3.90 23.99 -15.78
C VAL A 327 5.02 23.99 -14.74
N ASP A 328 4.72 24.52 -13.56
CA ASP A 328 5.66 24.67 -12.45
C ASP A 328 5.35 23.74 -11.26
N GLU A 329 4.17 23.13 -11.24
CA GLU A 329 3.74 22.23 -10.17
C GLU A 329 3.31 20.87 -10.70
N LEU A 330 3.78 19.81 -10.06
CA LEU A 330 3.25 18.46 -10.21
C LEU A 330 2.10 18.26 -9.22
N THR A 331 0.92 17.91 -9.72
CA THR A 331 -0.26 17.55 -8.90
C THR A 331 -0.47 16.02 -8.93
N PRO A 332 -1.20 15.43 -7.95
CA PRO A 332 -1.58 14.03 -7.99
C PRO A 332 -2.28 13.62 -9.29
N TRP A 333 -3.15 14.49 -9.82
CA TRP A 333 -3.83 14.29 -11.09
C TRP A 333 -2.86 14.19 -12.28
N ARG A 334 -1.93 15.15 -12.39
CA ARG A 334 -0.88 15.16 -13.43
C ARG A 334 -0.02 13.92 -13.35
N PHE A 335 0.42 13.57 -12.14
CA PHE A 335 1.23 12.38 -11.89
C PHE A 335 0.47 11.11 -12.31
N ALA A 336 -0.78 10.94 -11.89
CA ALA A 336 -1.57 9.77 -12.22
C ALA A 336 -1.78 9.61 -13.73
N LEU A 337 -2.25 10.66 -14.41
CA LEU A 337 -2.52 10.60 -15.84
C LEU A 337 -1.25 10.46 -16.68
N ALA A 338 -0.19 11.20 -16.36
CA ALA A 338 1.07 11.13 -17.11
C ALA A 338 1.63 9.71 -17.08
N ASN A 339 1.69 9.09 -15.89
CA ASN A 339 2.14 7.71 -15.76
C ASN A 339 1.19 6.72 -16.45
N ALA A 340 -0.12 6.93 -16.36
CA ALA A 340 -1.11 6.06 -17.00
C ALA A 340 -1.04 6.07 -18.54
N VAL A 341 -0.59 7.17 -19.16
CA VAL A 341 -0.41 7.28 -20.63
C VAL A 341 1.04 7.13 -21.08
N GLY A 342 1.97 6.81 -20.17
CA GLY A 342 3.40 6.72 -20.45
C GLY A 342 4.03 8.04 -20.90
N GLU A 343 3.50 9.18 -20.45
CA GLU A 343 4.08 10.50 -20.69
C GLU A 343 5.18 10.79 -19.67
N THR A 344 6.38 11.10 -20.17
CA THR A 344 7.52 11.43 -19.32
C THR A 344 7.28 12.76 -18.59
N ILE A 345 7.27 12.72 -17.26
CA ILE A 345 7.20 13.92 -16.43
C ILE A 345 8.57 14.63 -16.46
N PRO A 346 8.63 15.94 -16.75
CA PRO A 346 9.88 16.69 -16.75
C PRO A 346 10.64 16.57 -15.42
N GLU A 347 11.96 16.38 -15.49
CA GLU A 347 12.80 16.18 -14.30
C GLU A 347 12.68 17.35 -13.30
N LYS A 348 12.53 18.59 -13.79
CA LYS A 348 12.31 19.78 -12.94
C LYS A 348 11.11 19.64 -11.98
N LEU A 349 10.09 18.88 -12.37
CA LEU A 349 8.87 18.65 -11.57
C LEU A 349 9.02 17.45 -10.61
N LEU A 350 10.04 16.61 -10.84
CA LEU A 350 10.39 15.47 -10.02
C LEU A 350 11.56 15.76 -9.06
N GLN A 351 12.14 16.96 -9.10
CA GLN A 351 13.18 17.38 -8.15
C GLN A 351 12.60 17.47 -6.74
N ASN A 352 13.22 16.76 -5.79
CA ASN A 352 12.76 16.67 -4.39
C ASN A 352 11.26 16.36 -4.29
N PRO A 353 10.81 15.24 -4.89
CA PRO A 353 9.40 14.97 -5.00
C PRO A 353 8.81 14.84 -3.60
N THR A 354 7.63 15.42 -3.39
CA THR A 354 6.93 15.26 -2.12
C THR A 354 6.81 13.75 -1.79
N PRO A 355 6.84 13.34 -0.51
CA PRO A 355 6.75 11.93 -0.14
C PRO A 355 5.56 11.18 -0.77
N TYR A 356 4.48 11.89 -1.08
CA TYR A 356 3.33 11.37 -1.82
C TYR A 356 3.73 10.65 -3.11
N TYR A 357 4.54 11.28 -3.97
CA TYR A 357 4.90 10.73 -5.29
C TYR A 357 5.82 9.53 -5.17
N MET A 358 6.70 9.50 -4.17
CA MET A 358 7.53 8.34 -3.88
C MET A 358 6.67 7.16 -3.42
N ARG A 359 5.72 7.37 -2.50
CA ARG A 359 4.80 6.31 -2.04
C ARG A 359 3.95 5.75 -3.18
N ALA A 360 3.42 6.62 -4.05
CA ALA A 360 2.67 6.22 -5.23
C ALA A 360 3.55 5.42 -6.19
N SER A 361 4.72 5.97 -6.55
CA SER A 361 5.66 5.35 -7.50
C SER A 361 6.08 3.93 -7.09
N ALA A 362 6.23 3.67 -5.79
CA ALA A 362 6.63 2.35 -5.30
C ALA A 362 5.60 1.24 -5.61
N THR A 363 4.32 1.60 -5.74
CA THR A 363 3.19 0.64 -5.85
C THR A 363 2.49 0.67 -7.21
N VAL A 364 2.74 1.69 -8.01
CA VAL A 364 2.17 1.86 -9.35
C VAL A 364 2.85 0.89 -10.35
N PRO A 365 2.12 -0.08 -10.95
CA PRO A 365 2.73 -1.14 -11.75
C PRO A 365 3.12 -0.71 -13.17
N MET A 366 2.58 0.41 -13.67
CA MET A 366 2.88 0.93 -15.01
C MET A 366 4.25 1.61 -15.11
N LEU A 367 4.88 1.90 -13.97
CA LEU A 367 6.22 2.47 -13.91
C LEU A 367 7.28 1.37 -14.07
N GLY A 368 8.39 1.71 -14.72
CA GLY A 368 9.53 0.80 -14.88
C GLY A 368 10.19 0.45 -13.54
N LEU A 369 10.87 -0.70 -13.49
CA LEU A 369 11.54 -1.19 -12.28
C LEU A 369 12.51 -0.16 -11.65
N PRO A 370 13.36 0.57 -12.42
CA PRO A 370 14.25 1.56 -11.82
C PRO A 370 13.53 2.66 -11.03
N GLN A 371 12.41 3.17 -11.54
CA GLN A 371 11.62 4.21 -10.87
C GLN A 371 10.94 3.66 -9.61
N ARG A 372 10.39 2.44 -9.68
CA ARG A 372 9.77 1.77 -8.54
C ARG A 372 10.79 1.45 -7.45
N ILE A 373 11.99 1.03 -7.83
CA ILE A 373 13.11 0.75 -6.91
C ILE A 373 13.59 2.03 -6.22
N ALA A 374 13.76 3.14 -6.96
CA ALA A 374 14.13 4.41 -6.36
C ALA A 374 13.13 4.87 -5.27
N ALA A 375 11.85 4.53 -5.46
CA ALA A 375 10.79 4.78 -4.51
C ALA A 375 10.66 3.72 -3.39
N ALA A 376 11.20 2.52 -3.61
CA ALA A 376 11.03 1.38 -2.71
C ALA A 376 11.71 1.59 -1.36
N ASP A 377 12.81 2.35 -1.31
CA ASP A 377 13.54 2.61 -0.07
C ASP A 377 12.65 3.36 0.95
N LEU A 378 12.01 4.45 0.54
CA LEU A 378 11.05 5.18 1.39
C LEU A 378 9.85 4.29 1.76
N ALA A 379 9.24 3.63 0.78
CA ALA A 379 8.04 2.82 1.00
C ALA A 379 8.32 1.62 1.92
N GLY A 380 9.51 1.02 1.84
CA GLY A 380 9.96 -0.07 2.70
C GLY A 380 10.24 0.39 4.13
N ARG A 381 10.89 1.56 4.28
CA ARG A 381 11.16 2.20 5.56
C ARG A 381 9.87 2.55 6.30
N GLU A 382 8.86 3.07 5.61
CA GLU A 382 7.57 3.44 6.21
C GLU A 382 6.64 2.24 6.44
N GLY A 383 6.85 1.11 5.76
CA GLY A 383 6.07 -0.13 5.95
C GLY A 383 4.94 -0.33 4.93
N ILE A 384 4.91 0.51 3.89
CA ILE A 384 4.05 0.33 2.71
C ILE A 384 4.48 -0.93 1.99
N LEU A 385 5.77 -1.06 1.67
CA LEU A 385 6.34 -2.29 1.10
C LEU A 385 6.87 -3.23 2.19
N SER A 386 6.65 -4.52 1.97
CA SER A 386 7.32 -5.56 2.75
C SER A 386 8.75 -5.77 2.26
N ALA A 387 9.64 -6.28 3.13
CA ALA A 387 10.99 -6.68 2.73
C ALA A 387 10.97 -7.63 1.51
N ARG A 388 10.01 -8.57 1.44
CA ARG A 388 9.86 -9.46 0.28
C ARG A 388 9.51 -8.73 -1.00
N ALA A 389 8.61 -7.73 -0.93
CA ALA A 389 8.25 -6.93 -2.10
C ALA A 389 9.43 -6.10 -2.60
N MET A 390 10.26 -5.56 -1.70
CA MET A 390 11.50 -4.89 -2.09
C MET A 390 12.47 -5.86 -2.77
N ILE A 391 12.71 -7.04 -2.16
CA ILE A 391 13.59 -8.07 -2.73
C ILE A 391 13.09 -8.50 -4.12
N ASP A 392 11.78 -8.66 -4.30
CA ASP A 392 11.17 -9.05 -5.57
C ASP A 392 11.43 -8.00 -6.68
N LEU A 393 11.31 -6.69 -6.36
CA LEU A 393 11.67 -5.62 -7.30
C LEU A 393 13.13 -5.70 -7.74
N TYR A 394 14.07 -5.86 -6.80
CA TYR A 394 15.49 -6.00 -7.12
C TYR A 394 15.80 -7.31 -7.86
N ALA A 395 15.08 -8.39 -7.55
CA ALA A 395 15.24 -9.68 -8.23
C ALA A 395 14.75 -9.62 -9.69
N GLN A 396 13.63 -8.96 -9.95
CA GLN A 396 13.14 -8.69 -11.31
C GLN A 396 14.15 -7.84 -12.09
N LEU A 397 14.66 -6.76 -11.49
CA LEU A 397 15.67 -5.92 -12.14
C LEU A 397 16.92 -6.73 -12.48
N HIS A 398 17.42 -7.54 -11.54
CA HIS A 398 18.59 -8.38 -11.79
C HIS A 398 18.38 -9.38 -12.94
N ALA A 399 17.18 -9.92 -13.10
CA ALA A 399 16.84 -10.82 -14.19
C ALA A 399 16.81 -10.12 -15.55
N GLU A 400 16.39 -8.84 -15.59
CA GLU A 400 16.40 -8.02 -16.81
C GLU A 400 17.81 -7.53 -17.19
N THR A 401 18.62 -7.15 -16.20
CA THR A 401 19.92 -6.46 -16.39
C THR A 401 21.13 -7.40 -16.32
N ALA A 402 20.97 -8.68 -16.67
CA ALA A 402 21.94 -9.73 -16.33
C ALA A 402 23.38 -9.49 -16.84
N ASN A 403 23.59 -8.60 -17.82
CA ASN A 403 24.88 -8.42 -18.51
C ASN A 403 25.31 -6.95 -18.77
N GLU A 404 24.64 -5.94 -18.21
CA GLU A 404 24.92 -4.53 -18.54
C GLU A 404 25.34 -3.68 -17.31
N ASP A 405 26.08 -2.59 -17.58
CA ASP A 405 26.54 -1.60 -16.60
C ASP A 405 25.41 -0.59 -16.27
N ASP A 406 24.26 -1.13 -15.88
CA ASP A 406 22.95 -0.44 -15.75
C ASP A 406 22.82 0.45 -14.50
N GLY A 407 23.93 1.03 -14.06
CA GLY A 407 23.98 1.97 -12.95
C GLY A 407 23.72 1.37 -11.56
N GLN A 408 23.46 2.26 -10.60
CA GLN A 408 23.43 1.94 -9.17
C GLN A 408 22.35 0.92 -8.75
N PRO A 409 21.11 0.95 -9.27
CA PRO A 409 20.08 -0.03 -8.91
C PRO A 409 20.46 -1.46 -9.29
N ALA A 410 21.04 -1.67 -10.48
CA ALA A 410 21.49 -2.98 -10.95
C ALA A 410 22.66 -3.49 -10.11
N GLN A 411 23.61 -2.61 -9.75
CA GLN A 411 24.70 -2.97 -8.83
C GLN A 411 24.16 -3.38 -7.45
N THR A 412 23.20 -2.63 -6.92
CA THR A 412 22.53 -2.96 -5.64
C THR A 412 21.85 -4.32 -5.72
N ALA A 413 21.19 -4.64 -6.84
CA ALA A 413 20.57 -5.94 -7.06
C ALA A 413 21.59 -7.10 -7.06
N ARG A 414 22.75 -6.90 -7.70
CA ARG A 414 23.87 -7.88 -7.70
C ARG A 414 24.43 -8.08 -6.29
N THR A 415 24.70 -7.00 -5.55
CA THR A 415 25.17 -7.09 -4.17
C THR A 415 24.13 -7.76 -3.27
N LEU A 416 22.84 -7.44 -3.46
CA LEU A 416 21.75 -8.11 -2.74
C LEU A 416 21.79 -9.61 -3.01
N ARG A 417 21.92 -10.05 -4.26
CA ARG A 417 22.08 -11.48 -4.57
C ARG A 417 23.26 -12.10 -3.83
N GLN A 418 24.43 -11.44 -3.82
CA GLN A 418 25.60 -11.92 -3.08
C GLN A 418 25.33 -12.08 -1.58
N ALA A 419 24.52 -11.20 -0.97
CA ALA A 419 24.11 -11.35 0.43
C ALA A 419 23.31 -12.64 0.69
N TYR A 420 22.59 -13.18 -0.30
CA TYR A 420 21.82 -14.43 -0.17
C TYR A 420 22.63 -15.69 -0.54
N VAL A 421 23.43 -15.62 -1.61
CA VAL A 421 24.04 -16.81 -2.24
C VAL A 421 25.56 -16.72 -2.38
N GLY A 422 26.21 -15.80 -1.65
CA GLY A 422 27.67 -15.72 -1.58
C GLY A 422 28.29 -17.06 -1.15
N ALA A 423 29.46 -17.36 -1.72
CA ALA A 423 30.11 -18.68 -1.63
C ALA A 423 30.39 -19.12 -0.18
N ASP A 424 30.68 -18.17 0.70
CA ASP A 424 30.95 -18.38 2.11
C ASP A 424 30.32 -17.27 2.97
N ASP A 425 30.38 -17.44 4.29
CA ASP A 425 29.79 -16.54 5.28
C ASP A 425 30.42 -15.14 5.21
N ALA A 426 31.72 -15.05 4.97
CA ALA A 426 32.44 -13.79 4.83
C ALA A 426 31.95 -13.00 3.61
N ALA A 427 31.75 -13.67 2.46
CA ALA A 427 31.22 -13.05 1.25
C ALA A 427 29.79 -12.53 1.44
N ARG A 428 28.92 -13.33 2.11
CA ARG A 428 27.55 -12.89 2.42
C ARG A 428 27.54 -11.69 3.37
N MET A 429 28.35 -11.73 4.42
CA MET A 429 28.47 -10.62 5.37
C MET A 429 29.04 -9.36 4.75
N ASN A 430 30.07 -9.47 3.91
CA ASN A 430 30.62 -8.33 3.20
C ASN A 430 29.58 -7.68 2.28
N ALA A 431 28.79 -8.47 1.55
CA ALA A 431 27.70 -7.95 0.73
C ALA A 431 26.61 -7.24 1.56
N ILE A 432 26.24 -7.79 2.72
CA ILE A 432 25.32 -7.14 3.67
C ILE A 432 25.88 -5.78 4.13
N ARG A 433 27.14 -5.75 4.57
CA ARG A 433 27.81 -4.50 4.98
C ARG A 433 27.88 -3.48 3.85
N THR A 434 28.18 -3.90 2.62
CA THR A 434 28.16 -3.02 1.45
C THR A 434 26.79 -2.40 1.20
N LEU A 435 25.70 -3.16 1.39
CA LEU A 435 24.34 -2.63 1.23
C LEU A 435 23.96 -1.64 2.34
N TRP A 436 24.47 -1.85 3.55
CA TRP A 436 24.22 -0.95 4.68
C TRP A 436 25.02 0.35 4.58
N GLY A 437 26.18 0.33 3.93
CA GLY A 437 27.05 1.49 3.78
C GLY A 437 27.78 1.86 5.08
N ASP A 438 28.18 3.12 5.21
CA ASP A 438 28.93 3.60 6.38
C ASP A 438 28.09 3.60 7.67
N LYS A 439 28.76 3.36 8.81
CA LYS A 439 28.11 3.11 10.10
C LYS A 439 27.39 4.32 10.69
N THR A 440 27.73 5.53 10.26
CA THR A 440 27.29 6.80 10.87
C THR A 440 25.92 7.31 10.39
N ALA A 441 25.38 6.81 9.29
CA ALA A 441 24.09 7.24 8.74
C ALA A 441 23.37 6.12 7.95
N LYS A 442 23.15 4.96 8.59
CA LYS A 442 22.51 3.82 7.92
C LYS A 442 21.04 4.12 7.61
N ASP A 443 20.66 4.00 6.34
CA ASP A 443 19.26 4.08 5.95
C ASP A 443 18.53 2.80 6.40
N TYR A 444 17.51 2.96 7.25
CA TYR A 444 16.68 1.86 7.75
C TYR A 444 16.06 1.04 6.61
N SER A 445 15.84 1.63 5.43
CA SER A 445 15.38 0.91 4.23
C SER A 445 16.31 -0.27 3.86
N ARG A 446 17.62 -0.12 4.05
CA ARG A 446 18.62 -1.16 3.75
C ARG A 446 18.54 -2.30 4.75
N LEU A 447 18.30 -2.00 6.03
CA LEU A 447 18.02 -3.03 7.04
C LEU A 447 16.76 -3.82 6.71
N VAL A 448 15.72 -3.17 6.18
CA VAL A 448 14.50 -3.83 5.69
C VAL A 448 14.81 -4.73 4.49
N LEU A 449 15.55 -4.23 3.51
CA LEU A 449 15.92 -4.96 2.30
C LEU A 449 16.72 -6.24 2.60
N THR A 450 17.64 -6.18 3.57
CA THR A 450 18.53 -7.30 3.91
C THR A 450 17.96 -8.25 4.96
N ALA A 451 16.77 -8.03 5.49
CA ALA A 451 16.25 -8.77 6.65
C ALA A 451 16.31 -10.30 6.51
N TYR A 452 15.95 -10.84 5.34
CA TYR A 452 16.02 -12.28 5.08
C TYR A 452 17.44 -12.77 4.75
N ALA A 453 18.34 -11.91 4.27
CA ALA A 453 19.75 -12.24 4.11
C ALA A 453 20.44 -12.32 5.48
N ALA A 454 20.19 -11.34 6.36
CA ALA A 454 20.66 -11.33 7.75
C ALA A 454 20.23 -12.60 8.51
N ALA A 455 18.99 -13.06 8.31
CA ALA A 455 18.50 -14.30 8.92
C ALA A 455 19.21 -15.59 8.45
N ARG A 456 20.00 -15.55 7.38
CA ARG A 456 20.81 -16.67 6.88
C ARG A 456 22.24 -16.67 7.43
N VAL A 457 22.63 -15.62 8.15
CA VAL A 457 23.94 -15.55 8.80
C VAL A 457 23.88 -16.37 10.08
N GLU A 458 24.82 -17.29 10.26
CA GLU A 458 24.90 -18.09 11.47
C GLU A 458 25.47 -17.25 12.62
N PRO A 459 24.88 -17.28 13.82
CA PRO A 459 25.45 -16.58 14.97
C PRO A 459 26.85 -17.11 15.29
N SER A 460 27.84 -16.21 15.32
CA SER A 460 29.22 -16.52 15.67
C SER A 460 29.90 -15.33 16.33
N ALA A 461 30.93 -15.60 17.14
CA ALA A 461 31.73 -14.54 17.77
C ALA A 461 32.43 -13.64 16.73
N ASP A 462 32.74 -14.19 15.55
CA ASP A 462 33.33 -13.45 14.42
C ASP A 462 32.40 -12.36 13.86
N HIS A 463 31.13 -12.37 14.26
CA HIS A 463 30.11 -11.40 13.84
C HIS A 463 29.53 -10.62 15.02
N ALA A 464 30.14 -10.68 16.21
CA ALA A 464 29.65 -10.00 17.41
C ALA A 464 29.48 -8.48 17.19
N ASP A 465 30.44 -7.84 16.53
CA ASP A 465 30.42 -6.39 16.22
C ASP A 465 29.26 -5.97 15.29
N ASP A 466 28.73 -6.89 14.48
CA ASP A 466 27.61 -6.64 13.58
C ASP A 466 26.28 -7.19 14.11
N ALA A 467 26.29 -7.86 15.27
CA ALA A 467 25.13 -8.56 15.80
C ALA A 467 23.94 -7.63 16.03
N GLY A 468 24.16 -6.42 16.55
CA GLY A 468 23.12 -5.41 16.74
C GLY A 468 22.38 -5.06 15.45
N GLU A 469 23.12 -4.85 14.35
CA GLU A 469 22.56 -4.50 13.04
C GLU A 469 21.88 -5.69 12.36
N LEU A 470 22.45 -6.89 12.48
CA LEU A 470 21.84 -8.13 11.99
C LEU A 470 20.50 -8.38 12.70
N ILE A 471 20.47 -8.19 14.03
CA ILE A 471 19.25 -8.25 14.82
C ILE A 471 18.25 -7.19 14.38
N ALA A 472 18.65 -5.92 14.27
CA ALA A 472 17.78 -4.84 13.81
C ALA A 472 17.19 -5.12 12.41
N SER A 473 18.01 -5.63 11.48
CA SER A 473 17.60 -6.04 10.14
C SER A 473 16.57 -7.16 10.18
N MET A 474 16.80 -8.23 10.94
CA MET A 474 15.82 -9.32 11.11
C MET A 474 14.50 -8.83 11.72
N LEU A 475 14.56 -8.01 12.76
CA LEU A 475 13.39 -7.46 13.43
C LEU A 475 12.58 -6.51 12.55
N SER A 476 13.20 -5.83 11.58
CA SER A 476 12.49 -5.00 10.61
C SER A 476 11.51 -5.80 9.73
N ALA A 477 11.72 -7.12 9.56
CA ALA A 477 10.80 -8.02 8.85
C ALA A 477 10.05 -8.99 9.78
N GLY A 478 10.12 -8.81 11.09
CA GLY A 478 9.43 -9.63 12.09
C GLY A 478 10.06 -11.01 12.27
N LEU A 479 11.35 -11.17 11.97
CA LEU A 479 12.10 -12.42 12.11
C LEU A 479 12.66 -12.58 13.53
N ASP A 480 11.82 -12.36 14.54
CA ASP A 480 12.18 -12.37 15.97
C ASP A 480 12.81 -13.70 16.42
N ARG A 481 12.29 -14.84 15.94
CA ARG A 481 12.86 -16.17 16.19
C ARG A 481 14.29 -16.32 15.67
N ASN A 482 14.59 -15.74 14.50
CA ASN A 482 15.95 -15.77 13.95
C ASN A 482 16.88 -14.86 14.74
N ALA A 483 16.40 -13.66 15.09
CA ALA A 483 17.14 -12.72 15.93
C ALA A 483 17.53 -13.33 17.28
N LEU A 484 16.62 -14.04 17.95
CA LEU A 484 16.88 -14.65 19.25
C LEU A 484 17.99 -15.71 19.26
N ARG A 485 18.39 -16.25 18.10
CA ARG A 485 19.53 -17.18 18.00
C ARG A 485 20.86 -16.49 18.37
N TRP A 486 20.91 -15.16 18.29
CA TRP A 486 22.08 -14.35 18.62
C TRP A 486 22.24 -14.07 20.12
N ALA A 487 21.34 -14.55 20.97
CA ALA A 487 21.36 -14.27 22.41
C ALA A 487 22.67 -14.65 23.11
N ASN A 488 23.38 -15.68 22.62
CA ASN A 488 24.66 -16.12 23.19
C ASN A 488 25.89 -15.42 22.59
N VAL A 489 25.69 -14.52 21.63
CA VAL A 489 26.76 -13.78 20.94
C VAL A 489 26.81 -12.32 21.42
N VAL A 490 25.67 -11.77 21.81
CA VAL A 490 25.56 -10.37 22.22
C VAL A 490 25.94 -10.18 23.69
N ASP A 491 26.72 -9.15 23.96
CA ASP A 491 27.08 -8.78 25.33
C ASP A 491 25.91 -8.08 26.04
N ASP A 492 25.80 -8.29 27.35
CA ASP A 492 24.84 -7.55 28.18
C ASP A 492 25.10 -6.04 28.10
N GLY A 493 24.04 -5.26 27.92
CA GLY A 493 24.15 -3.80 27.74
C GLY A 493 24.51 -3.36 26.32
N SER A 494 24.76 -4.28 25.38
CA SER A 494 24.95 -3.93 23.96
C SER A 494 23.62 -3.59 23.25
N GLU A 495 23.70 -3.00 22.04
CA GLU A 495 22.53 -2.82 21.17
C GLU A 495 21.86 -4.16 20.81
N GLY A 496 22.65 -5.19 20.53
CA GLY A 496 22.11 -6.53 20.27
C GLY A 496 21.28 -7.03 21.45
N TRP A 497 21.80 -6.93 22.68
CA TRP A 497 21.06 -7.27 23.89
C TRP A 497 19.78 -6.45 24.03
N ALA A 498 19.85 -5.13 23.87
CA ALA A 498 18.71 -4.23 24.02
C ALA A 498 17.56 -4.59 23.06
N LEU A 499 17.90 -4.88 21.80
CA LEU A 499 16.92 -5.29 20.79
C LEU A 499 16.29 -6.65 21.11
N LEU A 500 17.08 -7.64 21.56
CA LEU A 500 16.54 -8.95 21.97
C LEU A 500 15.67 -8.84 23.23
N ALA A 501 16.09 -8.04 24.21
CA ALA A 501 15.37 -7.76 25.44
C ALA A 501 14.04 -7.06 25.21
N LEU A 502 13.83 -6.41 24.06
CA LEU A 502 12.53 -5.88 23.61
C LEU A 502 11.76 -6.90 22.76
N ALA A 503 12.43 -7.53 21.80
CA ALA A 503 11.80 -8.34 20.76
C ALA A 503 11.31 -9.72 21.21
N ALA A 504 11.93 -10.31 22.23
CA ALA A 504 11.64 -11.69 22.66
C ALA A 504 10.13 -11.91 22.93
N PRO A 505 9.45 -12.88 22.29
CA PRO A 505 8.04 -13.17 22.54
C PRO A 505 7.76 -13.60 23.98
N GLU A 506 8.63 -14.43 24.53
CA GLU A 506 8.65 -14.78 25.94
C GLU A 506 9.92 -14.20 26.57
N TYR A 507 9.73 -13.29 27.52
CA TYR A 507 10.83 -12.72 28.29
C TYR A 507 10.51 -12.88 29.77
N ARG A 508 11.14 -13.86 30.42
CA ARG A 508 10.82 -14.27 31.79
C ARG A 508 11.63 -13.53 32.85
N ALA A 509 12.78 -12.97 32.47
CA ALA A 509 13.62 -12.18 33.36
C ALA A 509 13.07 -10.76 33.52
N LYS A 510 13.40 -10.13 34.65
CA LYS A 510 13.24 -8.69 34.84
C LYS A 510 14.57 -8.01 34.53
N VAL A 511 14.51 -6.94 33.73
CA VAL A 511 15.67 -6.11 33.44
C VAL A 511 15.83 -5.11 34.58
N GLY A 512 16.97 -5.18 35.28
CA GLY A 512 17.31 -4.24 36.34
C GLY A 512 17.83 -2.89 35.80
N ALA A 513 17.80 -1.85 36.65
CA ALA A 513 18.28 -0.52 36.27
C ALA A 513 19.75 -0.50 35.84
N GLY A 514 20.60 -1.36 36.41
CA GLY A 514 22.02 -1.46 36.06
C GLY A 514 22.27 -1.79 34.59
N ALA A 515 21.49 -2.70 33.99
CA ALA A 515 21.63 -3.06 32.58
C ALA A 515 21.24 -1.89 31.64
N ILE A 516 20.26 -1.08 32.04
CA ILE A 516 19.92 0.17 31.35
C ILE A 516 21.07 1.17 31.48
N GLY A 517 21.68 1.27 32.67
CA GLY A 517 22.85 2.11 32.91
C GLY A 517 24.04 1.74 32.02
N SER A 518 24.34 0.45 31.87
CA SER A 518 25.37 -0.06 30.95
C SER A 518 25.06 0.28 29.50
N PHE A 519 23.82 0.06 29.03
CA PHE A 519 23.46 0.48 27.67
C PHE A 519 23.56 2.01 27.49
N ALA A 520 23.20 2.78 28.53
CA ALA A 520 23.23 4.24 28.49
C ALA A 520 24.65 4.84 28.53
N SER A 521 25.68 4.11 28.99
CA SER A 521 27.06 4.58 28.95
C SER A 521 27.62 4.59 27.52
N ASP A 522 27.14 3.66 26.69
CA ASP A 522 27.61 3.44 25.33
C ASP A 522 26.66 4.06 24.28
N ASP A 523 25.56 4.68 24.73
CA ASP A 523 24.59 5.38 23.88
C ASP A 523 25.10 6.77 23.45
N ASP A 524 25.59 6.84 22.22
CA ASP A 524 26.09 8.06 21.55
C ASP A 524 24.98 8.95 20.96
N SER A 525 23.72 8.51 21.02
CA SER A 525 22.60 9.29 20.50
C SER A 525 22.37 10.58 21.30
N SER A 526 21.82 11.58 20.62
CA SER A 526 21.58 12.90 21.21
C SER A 526 20.73 12.81 22.49
N GLY A 527 21.35 13.17 23.63
CA GLY A 527 20.71 13.13 24.93
C GLY A 527 20.36 11.71 25.41
N ARG A 528 21.10 10.68 24.97
CA ARG A 528 20.88 9.26 25.28
C ARG A 528 19.46 8.80 24.92
N ARG A 529 19.01 9.15 23.71
CA ARG A 529 17.64 8.90 23.26
C ARG A 529 17.36 7.40 23.13
N ARG A 530 18.31 6.62 22.61
CA ARG A 530 18.16 5.16 22.47
C ARG A 530 17.95 4.52 23.84
N ALA A 531 18.70 4.92 24.87
CA ALA A 531 18.56 4.41 26.23
C ALA A 531 17.20 4.79 26.86
N LYS A 532 16.75 6.03 26.61
CA LYS A 532 15.42 6.48 27.06
C LYS A 532 14.29 5.71 26.38
N PHE A 533 14.41 5.37 25.10
CA PHE A 533 13.44 4.53 24.41
C PHE A 533 13.50 3.07 24.83
N LEU A 534 14.70 2.54 25.12
CA LEU A 534 14.86 1.21 25.69
C LEU A 534 14.12 1.11 27.03
N LEU A 535 14.34 2.08 27.93
CA LEU A 535 13.63 2.17 29.21
C LEU A 535 12.11 2.23 29.00
N ALA A 536 11.63 3.12 28.13
CA ALA A 536 10.20 3.26 27.83
C ALA A 536 9.58 1.97 27.28
N GLY A 537 10.28 1.30 26.36
CA GLY A 537 9.86 0.05 25.75
C GLY A 537 9.79 -1.10 26.75
N LEU A 538 10.85 -1.31 27.53
CA LEU A 538 10.90 -2.37 28.55
C LEU A 538 9.87 -2.16 29.66
N ALA A 539 9.71 -0.91 30.12
CA ALA A 539 8.68 -0.56 31.09
C ALA A 539 7.28 -0.82 30.54
N GLY A 540 6.99 -0.41 29.29
CA GLY A 540 5.69 -0.62 28.64
C GLY A 540 5.39 -2.11 28.40
N LEU A 541 6.40 -2.91 28.08
CA LEU A 541 6.27 -4.36 27.94
C LEU A 541 6.13 -5.08 29.29
N GLY A 542 6.28 -4.39 30.42
CA GLY A 542 6.23 -4.98 31.76
C GLY A 542 7.47 -5.81 32.11
N ARG A 543 8.61 -5.54 31.48
CA ARG A 543 9.87 -6.30 31.65
C ARG A 543 10.80 -5.75 32.72
N MET A 544 10.38 -4.70 33.42
CA MET A 544 11.11 -4.11 34.55
C MET A 544 10.21 -4.09 35.78
N ASP A 545 10.82 -3.97 36.96
CA ASP A 545 10.10 -3.72 38.20
C ASP A 545 9.97 -2.22 38.48
N GLN A 546 8.97 -1.82 39.27
CA GLN A 546 8.65 -0.39 39.47
C GLN A 546 9.80 0.40 40.10
N GLY A 547 10.58 -0.23 40.99
CA GLY A 547 11.78 0.39 41.58
C GLY A 547 12.85 0.68 40.51
N ASP A 548 13.16 -0.30 39.66
CA ASP A 548 14.13 -0.16 38.59
C ASP A 548 13.72 0.88 37.54
N ILE A 549 12.42 0.94 37.20
CA ILE A 549 11.88 1.97 36.31
C ILE A 549 12.14 3.35 36.92
N GLY A 550 11.85 3.54 38.22
CA GLY A 550 12.07 4.81 38.92
C GLY A 550 13.54 5.24 38.94
N SER A 551 14.44 4.32 39.27
CA SER A 551 15.89 4.57 39.28
C SER A 551 16.41 4.96 37.90
N ALA A 552 16.16 4.12 36.87
CA ALA A 552 16.62 4.40 35.51
C ALA A 552 15.99 5.67 34.93
N ALA A 553 14.73 5.96 35.25
CA ALA A 553 14.06 7.19 34.82
C ALA A 553 14.69 8.45 35.44
N SER A 554 15.08 8.38 36.72
CA SER A 554 15.80 9.45 37.41
C SER A 554 17.17 9.69 36.76
N ASP A 555 17.94 8.63 36.53
CA ASP A 555 19.29 8.73 35.96
C ASP A 555 19.29 9.27 34.52
N LEU A 556 18.27 8.91 33.74
CA LEU A 556 18.09 9.41 32.37
C LEU A 556 17.33 10.74 32.30
N GLY A 557 16.83 11.26 33.42
CA GLY A 557 16.06 12.51 33.49
C GLY A 557 14.75 12.46 32.70
N VAL A 558 14.02 11.34 32.74
CA VAL A 558 12.74 11.16 32.04
C VAL A 558 11.58 10.92 33.01
N ASN A 559 10.40 11.43 32.65
CA ASN A 559 9.16 11.11 33.34
C ASN A 559 8.22 10.36 32.40
N LEU A 560 8.10 9.04 32.61
CA LEU A 560 7.26 8.17 31.80
C LEU A 560 5.78 8.20 32.17
N THR A 561 5.45 8.52 33.43
CA THR A 561 4.09 8.39 33.97
C THR A 561 3.27 9.69 33.88
N ALA A 562 3.85 10.78 33.37
CA ALA A 562 3.14 12.03 33.21
C ALA A 562 1.96 11.90 32.22
N SER A 563 0.75 12.06 32.73
CA SER A 563 -0.48 11.93 31.94
C SER A 563 -0.76 13.19 31.11
N THR A 564 -1.08 12.99 29.82
CA THR A 564 -1.73 13.98 28.96
C THR A 564 -3.14 13.51 28.61
N LYS A 565 -3.97 14.39 28.05
CA LYS A 565 -5.31 14.00 27.55
C LYS A 565 -5.23 12.79 26.59
N TRP A 566 -4.25 12.76 25.69
CA TRP A 566 -4.02 11.63 24.80
C TRP A 566 -3.60 10.36 25.54
N ALA A 567 -2.67 10.46 26.51
CA ALA A 567 -2.23 9.31 27.30
C ALA A 567 -3.41 8.68 28.07
N THR A 568 -4.25 9.50 28.70
CA THR A 568 -5.47 9.04 29.37
C THR A 568 -6.43 8.33 28.41
N MET A 569 -6.58 8.83 27.18
CA MET A 569 -7.45 8.19 26.18
C MET A 569 -6.95 6.81 25.77
N ILE A 570 -5.66 6.67 25.45
CA ILE A 570 -5.09 5.38 25.02
C ILE A 570 -5.04 4.38 26.18
N ASP A 571 -4.70 4.84 27.39
CA ASP A 571 -4.71 4.00 28.59
C ASP A 571 -6.14 3.52 28.91
N ARG A 572 -7.15 4.39 28.77
CA ARG A 572 -8.55 4.00 28.99
C ARG A 572 -9.05 3.04 27.92
N ALA A 573 -8.66 3.22 26.66
CA ALA A 573 -8.98 2.27 25.59
C ALA A 573 -8.37 0.89 25.88
N ALA A 574 -7.15 0.84 26.42
CA ALA A 574 -6.51 -0.40 26.83
C ALA A 574 -7.15 -1.03 28.08
N GLN A 575 -7.65 -0.22 29.03
CA GLN A 575 -8.38 -0.71 30.20
C GLN A 575 -9.65 -1.50 29.84
N VAL A 576 -10.31 -1.13 28.73
CA VAL A 576 -11.52 -1.81 28.22
C VAL A 576 -11.21 -2.82 27.11
N ASP A 577 -9.95 -3.23 26.96
CA ASP A 577 -9.46 -4.22 25.99
C ASP A 577 -9.84 -3.91 24.51
N ASN A 578 -9.83 -2.62 24.14
CA ASN A 578 -10.21 -2.21 22.78
C ASN A 578 -9.00 -2.11 21.84
N LYS A 579 -8.68 -3.22 21.17
CA LYS A 579 -7.56 -3.32 20.22
C LYS A 579 -7.62 -2.29 19.09
N ALA A 580 -8.80 -2.07 18.49
CA ALA A 580 -8.97 -1.15 17.37
C ALA A 580 -8.77 0.30 17.79
N LEU A 581 -9.37 0.71 18.91
CA LEU A 581 -9.21 2.07 19.39
C LEU A 581 -7.77 2.36 19.83
N VAL A 582 -7.10 1.40 20.49
CA VAL A 582 -5.67 1.52 20.83
C VAL A 582 -4.82 1.66 19.56
N ALA A 583 -5.04 0.86 18.52
CA ALA A 583 -4.30 0.98 17.27
C ALA A 583 -4.48 2.34 16.59
N LEU A 584 -5.70 2.88 16.56
CA LEU A 584 -5.99 4.22 16.01
C LEU A 584 -5.29 5.32 16.84
N LEU A 585 -5.40 5.27 18.17
CA LEU A 585 -4.78 6.26 19.07
C LEU A 585 -3.25 6.17 19.08
N ALA A 586 -2.68 4.98 18.91
CA ALA A 586 -1.26 4.79 18.70
C ALA A 586 -0.82 5.47 17.40
N GLY A 587 -1.58 5.30 16.30
CA GLY A 587 -1.35 6.02 15.06
C GLY A 587 -1.35 7.54 15.22
N VAL A 588 -2.27 8.09 16.03
CA VAL A 588 -2.29 9.52 16.38
C VAL A 588 -1.05 9.94 17.16
N GLY A 589 -0.61 9.14 18.14
CA GLY A 589 0.54 9.44 19.00
C GLY A 589 1.91 9.21 18.36
N MET A 590 1.95 8.47 17.24
CA MET A 590 3.18 8.17 16.48
C MET A 590 3.39 9.07 15.27
N GLN A 591 2.62 10.16 15.15
CA GLN A 591 2.84 11.12 14.07
C GLN A 591 4.18 11.81 14.20
N GLY A 592 4.94 11.85 13.11
CA GLY A 592 6.24 12.51 13.05
C GLY A 592 7.04 12.05 11.84
N THR A 593 7.97 12.88 11.38
CA THR A 593 8.86 12.54 10.25
C THR A 593 10.10 11.76 10.69
N GLY A 594 10.36 11.68 12.00
CA GLY A 594 11.52 11.01 12.57
C GLY A 594 11.39 10.77 14.07
N TRP A 595 12.23 9.89 14.60
CA TRP A 595 12.19 9.43 16.01
C TRP A 595 12.61 10.52 16.99
N GLU A 596 13.31 11.56 16.53
CA GLU A 596 13.64 12.76 17.30
C GLU A 596 12.40 13.56 17.75
N GLN A 597 11.26 13.41 17.06
CA GLN A 597 9.98 14.04 17.41
C GLN A 597 9.15 13.19 18.39
N MET A 598 9.52 11.92 18.57
CA MET A 598 8.86 11.01 19.52
C MET A 598 9.45 11.20 20.92
N THR A 599 8.61 11.22 21.95
CA THR A 599 9.09 11.26 23.33
C THR A 599 9.04 9.88 23.98
N PRO A 600 9.97 9.55 24.89
CA PRO A 600 9.96 8.26 25.61
C PRO A 600 8.65 8.00 26.34
N ARG A 601 8.02 9.07 26.84
CA ARG A 601 6.70 9.04 27.47
C ARG A 601 5.60 8.55 26.52
N HIS A 602 5.52 9.10 25.29
CA HIS A 602 4.52 8.64 24.33
C HIS A 602 4.76 7.18 23.94
N LEU A 603 6.02 6.81 23.69
CA LEU A 603 6.40 5.44 23.39
C LEU A 603 5.98 4.47 24.50
N TYR A 604 6.24 4.81 25.78
CA TYR A 604 5.83 4.01 26.94
C TYR A 604 4.32 3.72 26.94
N HIS A 605 3.48 4.76 26.79
CA HIS A 605 2.03 4.59 26.78
C HIS A 605 1.53 3.78 25.58
N ILE A 606 2.11 3.97 24.38
CA ILE A 606 1.78 3.17 23.19
C ILE A 606 2.12 1.70 23.42
N VAL A 607 3.36 1.41 23.84
CA VAL A 607 3.83 0.04 24.04
C VAL A 607 3.04 -0.65 25.15
N SER A 608 2.79 0.04 26.27
CA SER A 608 1.97 -0.46 27.38
C SER A 608 0.54 -0.78 26.96
N ALA A 609 -0.12 0.15 26.27
CA ALA A 609 -1.49 -0.03 25.81
C ALA A 609 -1.61 -1.19 24.81
N LEU A 610 -0.70 -1.27 23.84
CA LEU A 610 -0.67 -2.36 22.85
C LEU A 610 -0.41 -3.71 23.49
N ASN A 611 0.57 -3.79 24.38
CA ASN A 611 0.90 -5.02 25.10
C ASN A 611 -0.30 -5.52 25.92
N ARG A 612 -0.98 -4.60 26.63
CA ARG A 612 -2.14 -4.90 27.47
C ARG A 612 -3.32 -5.49 26.69
N VAL A 613 -3.60 -4.97 25.49
CA VAL A 613 -4.72 -5.47 24.66
C VAL A 613 -4.35 -6.68 23.80
N GLY A 614 -3.21 -7.32 24.08
CA GLY A 614 -2.74 -8.51 23.37
C GLY A 614 -2.21 -8.23 21.95
N LEU A 615 -1.83 -6.98 21.66
CA LEU A 615 -1.04 -6.60 20.47
C LEU A 615 0.46 -6.54 20.82
N SER A 616 0.92 -7.53 21.58
CA SER A 616 2.28 -7.58 22.13
C SER A 616 3.33 -7.70 21.03
N ALA A 617 3.04 -8.40 19.93
CA ALA A 617 3.98 -8.51 18.81
C ALA A 617 4.33 -7.13 18.23
N GLU A 618 3.32 -6.32 17.97
CA GLU A 618 3.48 -4.95 17.48
C GLU A 618 4.13 -4.06 18.52
N ALA A 619 3.74 -4.17 19.80
CA ALA A 619 4.36 -3.42 20.89
C ALA A 619 5.88 -3.66 20.96
N ARG A 620 6.31 -4.93 20.87
CA ARG A 620 7.73 -5.31 20.88
C ARG A 620 8.47 -4.76 19.67
N MET A 621 7.90 -4.91 18.47
CA MET A 621 8.55 -4.46 17.24
C MET A 621 8.65 -2.94 17.17
N ILE A 622 7.63 -2.20 17.62
CA ILE A 622 7.67 -0.72 17.72
C ILE A 622 8.75 -0.28 18.71
N ALA A 623 8.85 -0.94 19.87
CA ALA A 623 9.86 -0.60 20.87
C ALA A 623 11.29 -0.89 20.38
N ALA A 624 11.51 -2.04 19.75
CA ALA A 624 12.82 -2.39 19.17
C ALA A 624 13.19 -1.43 18.01
N GLU A 625 12.22 -1.08 17.16
CA GLU A 625 12.43 -0.10 16.09
C GLU A 625 12.81 1.28 16.64
N ALA A 626 12.21 1.71 17.76
CA ALA A 626 12.55 2.96 18.41
C ALA A 626 14.03 3.01 18.81
N VAL A 627 14.55 1.94 19.42
CA VAL A 627 15.98 1.86 19.79
C VAL A 627 16.88 1.82 18.55
N ALA A 628 16.51 1.03 17.54
CA ALA A 628 17.30 0.88 16.32
C ALA A 628 17.45 2.19 15.51
N ARG A 629 16.52 3.14 15.63
CA ARG A 629 16.41 4.32 14.74
C ARG A 629 16.55 5.69 15.42
N ALA A 630 16.83 5.77 16.72
CA ALA A 630 16.73 6.99 17.54
C ALA A 630 18.00 7.84 17.68
#